data_AF-A0A7X9ADK5-F1
#
_entry.id   AF-A0A7X9ADK5-F1
#
_cell.length_a   1.000
_cell.length_b   1.000
_cell.length_c   1.000
_cell.angle_alpha   90.00
_cell.angle_beta   90.00
_cell.angle_gamma   90.00
#
_symmetry.space_group_name_H-M   'P 1'
#
loop_
_entity.id
_entity.type
_entity.pdbx_description
1 polymer ?
#
loop_
_entity_poly.entity_id
_entity_poly.type
_entity_poly.pdbx_seq_one_letter_code
_entity_poly.pdbx_strand_id
1 'polypeptide(L)'
;MSGKPNHNESASEFLDRLAGFLWQEREGETTEDICRELREEGLDPERMQARVRGLIARVSEERRLAWMATAKQEIRQAQARRNRLDLSSLDRTQLLSRIQASGQIAARGLDTSLEEMGEAELRELCEEIEWATNLDEEAPSSDR
;
A
#
# COMPACT_ATOMS: atom_id res chain seq x y z
N MET A 1 22.78 40.33 17.70
CA MET A 1 21.46 40.62 17.11
C MET A 1 20.56 39.43 17.41
N SER A 2 19.48 39.63 18.20
CA SER A 2 18.61 38.57 18.68
C SER A 2 17.60 38.14 17.62
N GLY A 3 17.71 36.92 17.11
CA GLY A 3 16.69 36.31 16.26
C GLY A 3 15.51 35.83 17.10
N LYS A 4 14.31 36.37 16.84
CA LYS A 4 13.06 35.93 17.49
C LYS A 4 12.70 34.51 17.01
N PRO A 5 12.11 33.66 17.87
CA PRO A 5 11.63 32.34 17.45
C PRO A 5 10.38 32.49 16.57
N ASN A 6 10.42 31.92 15.38
CA ASN A 6 9.32 31.96 14.42
C ASN A 6 8.34 30.83 14.76
N HIS A 7 7.15 31.16 15.26
CA HIS A 7 6.19 30.20 15.83
C HIS A 7 5.34 29.43 14.80
N ASN A 8 5.84 29.25 13.57
CA ASN A 8 5.10 28.63 12.47
C ASN A 8 5.93 27.58 11.71
N GLU A 9 6.85 26.91 12.40
CA GLU A 9 7.65 25.84 11.81
C GLU A 9 6.88 24.53 11.80
N SER A 10 6.74 23.97 10.60
CA SER A 10 6.23 22.62 10.42
C SER A 10 7.22 21.61 11.04
N ALA A 11 6.72 20.46 11.49
CA ALA A 11 7.58 19.40 12.04
C ALA A 11 8.66 18.95 11.03
N SER A 12 8.41 19.10 9.72
CA SER A 12 9.39 18.85 8.67
C SER A 12 10.54 19.85 8.71
N GLU A 13 10.25 21.15 8.78
CA GLU A 13 11.28 22.20 8.81
C GLU A 13 12.14 22.12 10.09
N PHE A 14 11.53 21.74 11.21
CA PHE A 14 12.27 21.46 12.44
C PHE A 14 13.22 20.26 12.26
N LEU A 15 12.76 19.18 11.64
CA LEU A 15 13.58 18.00 11.36
C LEU A 15 14.69 18.29 10.34
N ASP A 16 14.43 19.12 9.33
CA ASP A 16 15.41 19.53 8.33
C ASP A 16 16.50 20.43 8.94
N ARG A 17 16.13 21.32 9.88
CA ARG A 17 17.12 22.10 10.65
C ARG A 17 17.90 21.24 11.64
N LEU A 18 17.24 20.29 12.29
CA LEU A 18 17.91 19.33 13.17
C LEU A 18 18.89 18.48 12.35
N ALA A 19 18.50 18.02 11.17
CA ALA A 19 19.39 17.33 10.24
C ALA A 19 20.56 18.24 9.84
N GLY A 20 20.30 19.49 9.46
CA GLY A 20 21.35 20.47 9.14
C GLY A 20 22.30 20.79 10.29
N PHE A 21 21.81 20.81 11.53
CA PHE A 21 22.63 20.99 12.73
C PHE A 21 23.49 19.74 13.02
N LEU A 22 22.93 18.54 12.83
CA LEU A 22 23.64 17.27 13.04
C LEU A 22 24.63 16.94 11.91
N TRP A 23 24.40 17.46 10.69
CA TRP A 23 25.22 17.20 9.49
C TRP A 23 26.11 18.38 9.06
N GLN A 24 26.05 19.53 9.73
CA GLN A 24 27.10 20.53 9.56
C GLN A 24 28.40 19.89 10.02
N GLU A 25 29.30 19.63 9.06
CA GLU A 25 30.66 19.16 9.29
C GLU A 25 31.37 20.17 10.22
N ARG A 26 31.21 19.96 11.53
CA ARG A 26 32.16 20.44 12.52
C ARG A 26 33.42 19.63 12.29
N GLU A 27 34.38 20.22 11.57
CA GLU A 27 35.75 19.74 11.55
C GLU A 27 36.22 19.51 13.00
N GLY A 28 36.29 18.24 13.40
CA GLY A 28 37.04 17.81 14.59
C GLY A 28 36.25 17.39 15.82
N GLU A 29 34.92 17.50 15.87
CA GLU A 29 34.16 16.96 17.01
C GLU A 29 33.70 15.53 16.72
N THR A 30 34.25 14.59 17.46
CA THR A 30 33.79 13.20 17.42
C THR A 30 32.39 13.11 18.04
N THR A 31 31.63 12.06 17.72
CA THR A 31 30.36 11.77 18.38
C THR A 31 30.51 11.72 19.92
N GLU A 32 31.70 11.37 20.40
CA GLU A 32 32.05 11.33 21.82
C GLU A 32 32.20 12.73 22.43
N ASP A 33 32.71 13.70 21.68
CA ASP A 33 32.80 15.11 22.11
C ASP A 33 31.41 15.74 22.23
N ILE A 34 30.53 15.49 21.25
CA ILE A 34 29.12 15.93 21.28
C ILE A 34 28.37 15.28 22.46
N CYS A 35 28.56 13.96 22.69
CA CYS A 35 27.96 13.29 23.84
C CYS A 35 28.49 13.82 25.17
N ARG A 36 29.77 14.23 25.24
CA ARG A 36 30.35 14.84 26.44
C ARG A 36 29.73 16.21 26.72
N GLU A 37 29.66 17.10 25.74
CA GLU A 37 29.04 18.42 25.88
C GLU A 37 27.57 18.31 26.29
N LEU A 38 26.81 17.38 25.68
CA LEU A 38 25.41 17.15 26.05
C LEU A 38 25.27 16.69 27.51
N ARG A 39 26.19 15.86 28.02
CA ARG A 39 26.19 15.45 29.43
C ARG A 39 26.58 16.59 30.38
N GLU A 40 27.49 17.48 29.96
CA GLU A 40 27.88 18.68 30.71
C GLU A 40 26.71 19.67 30.86
N GLU A 41 25.85 19.77 29.85
CA GLU A 41 24.58 20.51 29.88
C GLU A 41 23.46 19.76 30.64
N GLY A 42 23.77 18.62 31.26
CA GLY A 42 22.84 17.82 32.07
C GLY A 42 21.86 16.95 31.28
N LEU A 43 22.08 16.76 29.97
CA LEU A 43 21.31 15.84 29.13
C LEU A 43 21.92 14.44 29.17
N ASP A 44 21.09 13.42 28.91
CA ASP A 44 21.51 12.02 28.86
C ASP A 44 21.33 11.50 27.42
N PRO A 45 22.39 11.56 26.58
CA PRO A 45 22.34 11.19 25.17
C PRO A 45 21.92 9.74 24.97
N GLU A 46 22.40 8.84 25.82
CA GLU A 46 22.08 7.41 25.77
C GLU A 46 20.58 7.18 25.99
N ARG A 47 20.02 7.82 27.00
CA ARG A 47 18.59 7.74 27.30
C ARG A 47 17.73 8.40 26.24
N MET A 48 18.18 9.52 25.67
CA MET A 48 17.49 10.16 24.54
C MET A 48 17.50 9.25 23.31
N GLN A 49 18.65 8.66 22.97
CA GLN A 49 18.77 7.73 21.85
C GLN A 49 17.89 6.50 22.04
N ALA A 50 17.84 5.93 23.26
CA ALA A 50 16.97 4.81 23.59
C ALA A 50 15.48 5.18 23.43
N ARG A 51 15.07 6.37 23.87
CA ARG A 51 13.70 6.87 23.70
C ARG A 51 13.32 7.07 22.24
N VAL A 52 14.21 7.66 21.44
CA VAL A 52 14.00 7.86 20.00
C VAL A 52 13.86 6.52 19.28
N ARG A 53 14.75 5.55 19.55
CA ARG A 53 14.65 4.20 18.99
C ARG A 53 13.33 3.52 19.38
N GLY A 54 12.90 3.65 20.63
CA GLY A 54 11.61 3.13 21.09
C GLY A 54 10.41 3.77 20.38
N LEU A 55 10.45 5.09 20.15
CA LEU A 55 9.41 5.79 19.39
C LEU A 55 9.36 5.34 17.93
N ILE A 56 10.51 5.22 17.27
CA ILE A 56 10.59 4.73 15.88
C ILE A 56 10.02 3.31 15.79
N ALA A 57 10.40 2.42 16.70
CA ALA A 57 9.89 1.05 16.73
C ALA A 57 8.36 1.01 16.89
N ARG A 58 7.81 1.82 17.80
CA ARG A 58 6.37 1.92 18.02
C ARG A 58 5.62 2.46 16.79
N VAL A 59 6.10 3.55 16.20
CA VAL A 59 5.47 4.14 15.01
C VAL A 59 5.55 3.18 13.81
N SER A 60 6.67 2.48 13.66
CA SER A 60 6.83 1.44 12.63
C SER A 60 5.80 0.32 12.81
N GLU A 61 5.62 -0.16 14.04
CA GLU A 61 4.65 -1.20 14.35
C GLU A 61 3.20 -0.74 14.13
N GLU A 62 2.85 0.49 14.55
CA GLU A 62 1.54 1.08 14.30
C GLU A 62 1.25 1.19 12.79
N ARG A 63 2.23 1.62 11.98
CA ARG A 63 2.13 1.66 10.52
C ARG A 63 1.95 0.27 9.92
N ARG A 64 2.71 -0.73 10.40
CA ARG A 64 2.61 -2.12 9.96
C ARG A 64 1.21 -2.68 10.22
N LEU A 65 0.67 -2.46 11.41
CA LEU A 65 -0.67 -2.89 11.79
C LEU A 65 -1.76 -2.20 10.95
N ALA A 66 -1.63 -0.89 10.72
CA ALA A 66 -2.54 -0.14 9.85
C ALA A 66 -2.53 -0.68 8.42
N TRP A 67 -1.33 -0.91 7.85
CA TRP A 67 -1.20 -1.49 6.51
C TRP A 67 -1.81 -2.89 6.41
N MET A 68 -1.57 -3.76 7.41
CA MET A 68 -2.20 -5.08 7.46
C MET A 68 -3.73 -5.01 7.57
N ALA A 69 -4.27 -4.02 8.29
CA ALA A 69 -5.72 -3.82 8.38
C ALA A 69 -6.32 -3.42 7.02
N THR A 70 -5.68 -2.47 6.32
CA THR A 70 -6.06 -2.07 4.96
C THR A 70 -6.00 -3.24 3.99
N ALA A 71 -4.88 -3.99 3.98
CA ALA A 71 -4.73 -5.15 3.11
C ALA A 71 -5.79 -6.23 3.39
N LYS A 72 -6.12 -6.49 4.66
CA LYS A 72 -7.21 -7.42 5.02
C LYS A 72 -8.57 -6.93 4.51
N GLN A 73 -8.83 -5.63 4.57
CA GLN A 73 -10.07 -5.05 4.06
C GLN A 73 -10.16 -5.16 2.53
N GLU A 74 -9.07 -4.85 1.82
CA GLU A 74 -8.98 -5.01 0.37
C GLU A 74 -9.18 -6.46 -0.06
N ILE A 75 -8.55 -7.42 0.63
CA ILE A 75 -8.75 -8.85 0.38
C ILE A 75 -10.21 -9.25 0.60
N ARG A 76 -10.85 -8.79 1.68
CA ARG A 76 -12.27 -9.06 1.92
C ARG A 76 -13.17 -8.45 0.86
N GLN A 77 -12.87 -7.24 0.40
CA GLN A 77 -13.61 -6.60 -0.68
C GLN A 77 -13.43 -7.37 -2.00
N ALA A 78 -12.20 -7.76 -2.34
CA ALA A 78 -11.92 -8.60 -3.51
C ALA A 78 -12.64 -9.97 -3.43
N GLN A 79 -12.68 -10.60 -2.25
CA GLN A 79 -13.43 -11.83 -2.03
C GLN A 79 -14.94 -11.63 -2.13
N ALA A 80 -15.48 -10.53 -1.59
CA ALA A 80 -16.90 -10.20 -1.72
C ALA A 80 -17.29 -9.90 -3.18
N ARG A 81 -16.39 -9.27 -3.96
CA ARG A 81 -16.54 -9.09 -5.41
C ARG A 81 -16.60 -10.44 -6.11
N ARG A 82 -15.70 -11.37 -5.78
CA ARG A 82 -15.71 -12.73 -6.32
C ARG A 82 -17.01 -13.48 -6.02
N ASN A 83 -17.54 -13.37 -4.81
CA ASN A 83 -18.73 -14.09 -4.37
C ASN A 83 -20.06 -13.51 -4.91
N ARG A 84 -20.03 -12.44 -5.72
CA ARG A 84 -21.25 -11.80 -6.25
C ARG A 84 -21.81 -12.50 -7.49
N LEU A 85 -21.02 -13.36 -8.14
CA LEU A 85 -21.38 -14.08 -9.35
C LEU A 85 -22.00 -15.42 -8.98
N ASP A 86 -23.33 -15.50 -8.96
CA ASP A 86 -24.03 -16.79 -8.92
C ASP A 86 -24.32 -17.26 -10.36
N LEU A 87 -23.47 -18.17 -10.85
CA LEU A 87 -23.63 -18.81 -12.16
C LEU A 87 -24.27 -20.21 -12.05
N SER A 88 -24.67 -20.62 -10.84
CA SER A 88 -25.22 -21.96 -10.59
C SER A 88 -26.59 -22.16 -11.25
N SER A 89 -27.33 -21.08 -11.48
CA SER A 89 -28.63 -21.10 -12.14
C SER A 89 -28.56 -21.02 -13.67
N LEU A 90 -27.36 -20.83 -14.25
CA LEU A 90 -27.20 -20.66 -15.70
C LEU A 90 -27.00 -22.00 -16.40
N ASP A 91 -27.71 -22.16 -17.51
CA ASP A 91 -27.53 -23.28 -18.42
C ASP A 91 -26.38 -23.04 -19.43
N ARG A 92 -25.99 -24.09 -20.15
CA ARG A 92 -24.89 -24.04 -21.13
C ARG A 92 -25.08 -22.96 -22.20
N THR A 93 -26.30 -22.77 -22.69
CA THR A 93 -26.59 -21.79 -23.75
C THR A 93 -26.44 -20.36 -23.23
N GLN A 94 -26.87 -20.11 -21.99
CA GLN A 94 -26.71 -18.84 -21.31
C GLN A 94 -25.24 -18.52 -21.02
N LEU A 95 -24.44 -19.52 -20.61
CA LEU A 95 -22.99 -19.37 -20.40
C LEU A 95 -22.28 -18.98 -21.71
N LEU A 96 -22.55 -19.70 -22.80
CA LEU A 96 -21.98 -19.39 -24.12
C LEU A 96 -22.35 -17.98 -24.60
N SER A 97 -23.61 -17.58 -24.45
CA SER A 97 -24.08 -16.26 -24.86
C SER A 97 -23.38 -15.13 -24.07
N ARG A 98 -23.16 -15.29 -22.76
CA ARG A 98 -22.44 -14.30 -21.95
C ARG A 98 -20.98 -14.19 -22.35
N ILE A 99 -20.32 -15.34 -22.52
CA ILE A 99 -18.95 -15.43 -23.00
C ILE A 99 -18.80 -14.67 -24.33
N GLN A 100 -19.68 -14.93 -25.30
CA GLN A 100 -19.62 -14.30 -26.62
C GLN A 100 -19.89 -12.80 -26.55
N ALA A 101 -20.82 -12.36 -25.69
CA ALA A 101 -21.15 -10.96 -25.50
C ALA A 101 -19.98 -10.14 -24.91
N SER A 102 -19.08 -10.77 -24.15
CA SER A 102 -17.94 -10.09 -23.54
C SER A 102 -16.87 -9.61 -24.53
N GLY A 103 -16.77 -10.23 -25.71
CA GLY A 103 -15.73 -9.93 -26.71
C GLY A 103 -14.29 -10.27 -26.29
N GLN A 104 -14.01 -10.55 -25.00
CA GLN A 104 -12.67 -10.79 -24.45
C GLN A 104 -12.05 -12.12 -24.90
N ILE A 105 -12.87 -13.05 -25.40
CA ILE A 105 -12.41 -14.37 -25.85
C ILE A 105 -11.53 -14.29 -27.09
N ALA A 106 -11.83 -13.37 -28.01
CA ALA A 106 -11.03 -13.16 -29.20
C ALA A 106 -9.58 -12.73 -28.88
N ALA A 107 -9.35 -12.13 -27.70
CA ALA A 107 -8.03 -11.74 -27.24
C ALA A 107 -7.25 -12.87 -26.55
N ARG A 108 -7.93 -13.94 -26.09
CA ARG A 108 -7.32 -15.04 -25.31
C ARG A 108 -6.72 -16.18 -26.13
N GLY A 109 -7.02 -16.27 -27.43
CA GLY A 109 -6.42 -17.28 -28.32
C GLY A 109 -6.64 -18.71 -27.84
N LEU A 110 -7.89 -19.08 -27.53
CA LEU A 110 -8.24 -20.41 -27.02
C LEU A 110 -7.83 -21.52 -28.00
N ASP A 111 -7.20 -22.58 -27.48
CA ASP A 111 -6.81 -23.77 -28.24
C ASP A 111 -8.00 -24.69 -28.58
N THR A 112 -9.13 -24.53 -27.87
CA THR A 112 -10.36 -25.33 -28.02
C THR A 112 -11.53 -24.40 -28.35
N SER A 113 -12.41 -24.83 -29.26
CA SER A 113 -13.59 -24.04 -29.60
C SER A 113 -14.58 -24.01 -28.42
N LEU A 114 -15.30 -22.90 -28.28
CA LEU A 114 -16.27 -22.73 -27.19
C LEU A 114 -17.38 -23.79 -27.21
N GLU A 115 -17.78 -24.25 -28.40
CA GLU A 115 -18.80 -25.29 -28.52
C GLU A 115 -18.32 -26.67 -28.06
N GLU A 116 -17.01 -26.91 -28.02
CA GLU A 116 -16.38 -28.17 -27.60
C GLU A 116 -16.09 -28.21 -26.10
N MET A 117 -16.07 -27.05 -25.43
CA MET A 117 -15.84 -26.96 -23.98
C MET A 117 -17.01 -27.54 -23.18
N GLY A 118 -16.68 -28.20 -22.06
CA GLY A 118 -17.65 -28.70 -21.10
C GLY A 118 -18.35 -27.58 -20.33
N GLU A 119 -19.52 -27.85 -19.76
CA GLU A 119 -20.28 -26.84 -19.00
C GLU A 119 -19.49 -26.30 -17.80
N ALA A 120 -18.72 -27.15 -17.12
CA ALA A 120 -17.87 -26.73 -16.01
C ALA A 120 -16.79 -25.73 -16.46
N GLU A 121 -16.13 -26.01 -17.58
CA GLU A 121 -15.09 -25.16 -18.16
C GLU A 121 -15.69 -23.83 -18.67
N LEU A 122 -16.89 -23.87 -19.26
CA LEU A 122 -17.63 -22.67 -19.66
C LEU A 122 -18.04 -21.82 -18.45
N ARG A 123 -18.40 -22.45 -17.33
CA ARG A 123 -18.73 -21.74 -16.09
C ARG A 123 -17.49 -21.05 -15.52
N GLU A 124 -16.35 -21.74 -15.43
CA GLU A 124 -15.07 -21.15 -15.02
C GLU A 124 -14.67 -19.97 -15.93
N LEU A 125 -14.80 -20.13 -17.24
CA LEU A 125 -14.47 -19.09 -18.20
C LEU A 125 -15.38 -17.85 -18.07
N CYS A 126 -16.67 -18.04 -17.82
CA CYS A 126 -17.60 -16.96 -17.48
C CYS A 126 -17.17 -16.23 -16.20
N GLU A 127 -16.80 -16.94 -15.15
CA GLU A 127 -16.33 -16.32 -13.89
C GLU A 127 -15.11 -15.44 -14.13
N GLU A 128 -14.15 -15.92 -14.93
CA GLU A 128 -12.93 -15.17 -15.24
C GLU A 128 -13.18 -13.90 -16.06
N ILE A 129 -14.06 -13.98 -17.06
CA ILE A 129 -14.42 -12.83 -17.93
C ILE A 129 -15.16 -11.76 -17.13
N GLU A 130 -16.16 -12.17 -16.35
CA GLU A 130 -16.92 -11.26 -15.50
C GLU A 130 -16.00 -10.61 -14.45
N TRP A 131 -15.04 -11.37 -13.92
CA TRP A 131 -14.03 -10.82 -13.02
C TRP A 131 -13.12 -9.79 -13.68
N ALA A 132 -12.59 -10.10 -14.87
CA ALA A 132 -11.76 -9.16 -15.64
C ALA A 132 -12.53 -7.88 -15.99
N THR A 133 -13.81 -8.00 -16.36
CA THR A 133 -14.68 -6.86 -16.68
C THR A 133 -14.94 -5.97 -15.46
N ASN A 134 -15.25 -6.56 -14.30
CA ASN A 134 -15.46 -5.82 -13.06
C ASN A 134 -14.18 -5.14 -12.53
N LEU A 135 -12.99 -5.63 -12.89
CA LEU A 135 -11.72 -4.98 -12.56
C LEU A 135 -11.48 -3.72 -13.40
N ASP A 136 -11.85 -3.75 -14.68
CA ASP A 136 -11.66 -2.62 -15.60
C ASP A 136 -12.67 -1.48 -15.35
N GLU A 137 -13.91 -1.78 -14.99
CA GLU A 137 -14.94 -0.76 -14.70
C GLU A 137 -14.71 -0.02 -13.36
N GLU A 138 -14.05 -0.64 -12.39
CA GLU A 138 -13.79 -0.07 -11.06
C GLU A 138 -12.33 0.39 -10.86
N ALA A 139 -11.47 0.29 -11.87
CA ALA A 139 -10.16 0.94 -11.83
C ALA A 139 -10.39 2.45 -11.65
N PRO A 140 -9.79 3.10 -10.62
CA PRO A 140 -9.93 4.53 -10.47
C PRO A 140 -9.44 5.16 -11.78
N SER A 141 -10.33 5.90 -12.47
CA SER A 141 -9.95 6.69 -13.63
C SER A 141 -8.71 7.46 -13.23
N SER A 142 -7.58 7.12 -13.83
CA SER A 142 -6.30 7.78 -13.60
C SER A 142 -6.32 9.16 -14.28
N ASP A 143 -7.29 9.98 -13.93
CA ASP A 143 -7.28 11.42 -14.18
C ASP A 143 -6.63 12.07 -12.96
N ARG A 144 -5.29 12.11 -12.99
CA ARG A 144 -4.45 13.00 -12.18
C ARG A 144 -3.40 13.64 -13.07
#